data_AF-A0A8T3MMR0-F1
#
_entry.id   AF-A0A8T3MMR0-F1
#
_cell.length_a   1.000
_cell.length_b   1.000
_cell.length_c   1.000
_cell.angle_alpha   90.00
_cell.angle_beta   90.00
_cell.angle_gamma   90.00
#
_symmetry.space_group_name_H-M   'P 1'
#
loop_
_entity.id
_entity.type
_entity.pdbx_description
1 polymer ?
#
loop_
_entity_poly.entity_id
_entity_poly.type
_entity_poly.pdbx_seq_one_letter_code
_entity_poly.pdbx_strand_id
1 'polypeptide(L)'
;MPAGMFVNPILQADFPDPFVLRVGDVYYAYATTDVSQNLQLARSPDLVTWEVLDDPLPKLAAWSSGDTWAPEVFQTSAGFVLYYTSRAPEIKRPDGSGSQCITLAVSAVPEGPFIDSSTEPLVCQAELGGSIDATAFEDPDGSRYLIWKNDGNCCGLPTRFTIQPL
;
A
#
# COMPACT_ATOMS: atom_id res chain seq x y z
N MET A 1 27.10 9.81 -16.93
CA MET A 1 26.20 10.98 -17.07
C MET A 1 26.55 12.00 -15.99
N PRO A 2 26.33 13.30 -16.18
CA PRO A 2 26.43 14.31 -15.13
C PRO A 2 25.64 13.91 -13.86
N ALA A 3 26.05 14.42 -12.70
CA ALA A 3 25.30 14.25 -11.45
C ALA A 3 23.86 14.78 -11.61
N GLY A 4 22.87 14.01 -11.17
CA GLY A 4 21.44 14.34 -11.29
C GLY A 4 20.78 13.91 -12.61
N MET A 5 21.50 13.28 -13.54
CA MET A 5 20.89 12.66 -14.72
C MET A 5 20.62 11.17 -14.49
N PHE A 6 19.41 10.72 -14.84
CA PHE A 6 19.00 9.32 -14.81
C PHE A 6 18.31 8.94 -16.14
N VAL A 7 18.14 7.63 -16.38
CA VAL A 7 17.33 7.10 -17.48
C VAL A 7 16.35 6.11 -16.88
N ASN A 8 15.08 6.24 -17.24
CA ASN A 8 14.07 5.29 -16.80
C ASN A 8 14.17 3.96 -17.58
N PRO A 9 13.83 2.83 -16.94
CA PRO A 9 13.48 2.72 -15.52
C PRO A 9 14.70 2.84 -14.60
N ILE A 10 14.56 3.58 -13.49
CA ILE A 10 15.65 3.79 -12.51
C ILE A 10 15.91 2.57 -11.62
N LEU A 11 14.90 1.73 -11.44
CA LEU A 11 15.00 0.42 -10.80
C LEU A 11 14.68 -0.63 -11.86
N GLN A 12 15.64 -1.51 -12.15
CA GLN A 12 15.50 -2.56 -13.18
C GLN A 12 14.81 -3.81 -12.59
N ALA A 13 13.64 -3.62 -12.00
CA ALA A 13 12.83 -4.67 -11.37
C ALA A 13 11.34 -4.44 -11.65
N ASP A 14 10.53 -5.49 -11.50
CA ASP A 14 9.07 -5.38 -11.53
C ASP A 14 8.58 -4.81 -10.19
N PHE A 15 8.35 -3.50 -10.16
CA PHE A 15 8.05 -2.74 -8.94
C PHE A 15 6.77 -1.90 -9.14
N PRO A 16 5.58 -2.55 -9.18
CA PRO A 16 4.33 -1.89 -9.54
C PRO A 16 3.77 -1.07 -8.39
N ASP A 17 3.02 -0.02 -8.75
CA ASP A 17 2.36 0.90 -7.82
C ASP A 17 3.32 1.52 -6.77
N PRO A 18 4.47 2.10 -7.19
CA PRO A 18 5.46 2.62 -6.25
C PRO A 18 4.94 3.82 -5.47
N PHE A 19 4.89 3.69 -4.13
CA PHE A 19 4.76 4.81 -3.20
C PHE A 19 6.12 5.19 -2.64
N VAL A 20 6.50 6.47 -2.67
CA VAL A 20 7.79 6.94 -2.15
C VAL A 20 7.61 7.85 -0.93
N LEU A 21 8.19 7.45 0.19
CA LEU A 21 8.26 8.19 1.44
C LEU A 21 9.68 8.70 1.69
N ARG A 22 9.84 9.97 2.06
CA ARG A 22 11.13 10.49 2.54
C ARG A 22 11.17 10.49 4.07
N VAL A 23 12.16 9.84 4.66
CA VAL A 23 12.43 9.86 6.11
C VAL A 23 13.86 10.33 6.33
N GLY A 24 14.01 11.56 6.86
CA GLY A 24 15.32 12.21 6.93
C GLY A 24 15.92 12.43 5.53
N ASP A 25 17.10 11.88 5.30
CA ASP A 25 17.83 11.97 4.02
C ASP A 25 17.68 10.73 3.13
N VAL A 26 16.81 9.79 3.50
CA VAL A 26 16.57 8.54 2.77
C VAL A 26 15.15 8.53 2.22
N TYR A 27 15.01 8.03 0.99
CA TYR A 27 13.74 7.72 0.35
C TYR A 27 13.48 6.23 0.43
N TYR A 28 12.26 5.85 0.80
CA TYR A 28 11.77 4.47 0.85
C TYR A 28 10.66 4.33 -0.18
N ALA A 29 10.76 3.35 -1.06
CA ALA A 29 9.73 3.00 -2.02
C ALA A 29 9.07 1.69 -1.60
N TYR A 30 7.74 1.65 -1.60
CA TYR A 30 6.93 0.47 -1.32
C TYR A 30 6.14 0.13 -2.59
N ALA A 31 5.99 -1.16 -2.89
CA ALA A 31 5.27 -1.60 -4.08
C ALA A 31 4.46 -2.87 -3.85
N THR A 32 3.54 -3.09 -4.77
CA THR A 32 2.72 -4.30 -4.91
C THR A 32 3.60 -5.56 -4.84
N THR A 33 3.05 -6.62 -4.22
CA THR A 33 3.69 -7.94 -4.03
C THR A 33 4.35 -8.48 -5.30
N ASP A 34 5.41 -9.28 -5.10
CA ASP A 34 5.98 -10.15 -6.12
C ASP A 34 5.75 -11.63 -5.76
N VAL A 35 6.30 -12.56 -6.53
CA VAL A 35 6.15 -14.01 -6.26
C VAL A 35 6.85 -14.51 -4.99
N SER A 36 7.64 -13.68 -4.33
CA SER A 36 8.54 -14.05 -3.22
C SER A 36 8.25 -13.34 -1.89
N GLN A 37 7.51 -12.23 -1.90
CA GLN A 37 7.31 -11.34 -0.75
C GLN A 37 5.89 -10.80 -0.70
N ASN A 38 5.35 -10.54 0.50
CA ASN A 38 4.04 -9.91 0.65
C ASN A 38 4.05 -8.45 0.20
N LEU A 39 5.14 -7.71 0.42
CA LEU A 39 5.32 -6.39 -0.15
C LEU A 39 6.77 -6.18 -0.59
N GLN A 40 6.96 -5.34 -1.59
CA GLN A 40 8.29 -4.95 -2.03
C GLN A 40 8.71 -3.65 -1.32
N LEU A 41 9.99 -3.57 -0.93
CA LEU A 41 10.61 -2.38 -0.36
C LEU A 41 11.93 -2.08 -1.06
N ALA A 42 12.19 -0.81 -1.35
CA ALA A 42 13.49 -0.33 -1.77
C ALA A 42 13.83 0.97 -1.05
N ARG A 43 15.12 1.31 -0.96
CA ARG A 43 15.57 2.61 -0.46
C ARG A 43 16.55 3.29 -1.40
N SER A 44 16.60 4.62 -1.33
CA SER A 44 17.50 5.44 -2.13
C SER A 44 17.98 6.67 -1.36
N PRO A 45 19.25 7.07 -1.49
CA PRO A 45 19.73 8.34 -0.96
C PRO A 45 19.44 9.53 -1.90
N ASP A 46 19.08 9.29 -3.16
CA ASP A 46 19.13 10.32 -4.21
C ASP A 46 17.99 10.24 -5.25
N LEU A 47 17.00 9.36 -5.04
CA LEU A 47 15.91 9.03 -5.97
C LEU A 47 16.35 8.41 -7.29
N VAL A 48 17.64 8.07 -7.45
CA VAL A 48 18.20 7.53 -8.70
C VAL A 48 18.78 6.15 -8.48
N THR A 49 19.57 5.97 -7.42
CA THR A 49 20.20 4.71 -7.05
C THR A 49 19.35 4.02 -6.00
N TRP A 50 18.81 2.83 -6.32
CA TRP A 50 17.88 2.11 -5.45
C TRP A 50 18.45 0.77 -5.00
N GLU A 51 18.31 0.45 -3.72
CA GLU A 51 18.62 -0.83 -3.09
C GLU A 51 17.31 -1.51 -2.70
N VAL A 52 17.03 -2.70 -3.24
CA VAL A 52 15.88 -3.53 -2.82
C VAL A 52 16.20 -4.15 -1.46
N LEU A 53 15.22 -4.10 -0.56
CA LEU A 53 15.31 -4.59 0.81
C LEU A 53 14.39 -5.81 1.01
N ASP A 54 14.46 -6.41 2.20
CA ASP A 54 13.60 -7.51 2.61
C ASP A 54 12.13 -7.07 2.77
N ASP A 55 11.22 -8.05 2.73
CA ASP A 55 9.78 -7.88 2.89
C ASP A 55 9.43 -7.10 4.18
N PRO A 56 8.88 -5.88 4.06
CA PRO A 56 8.53 -5.08 5.23
C PRO A 56 7.28 -5.61 5.94
N LEU A 57 6.51 -6.52 5.32
CA LEU A 57 5.27 -7.11 5.86
C LEU A 57 5.36 -8.64 5.85
N PRO A 58 6.23 -9.26 6.69
CA PRO A 58 6.47 -10.70 6.65
C PRO A 58 5.25 -11.55 7.05
N LYS A 59 4.23 -10.94 7.66
CA LYS A 59 2.99 -11.60 8.06
C LYS A 59 1.78 -10.71 7.71
N LEU A 60 0.88 -11.28 6.92
CA LEU A 60 -0.41 -10.67 6.57
C LEU A 60 -1.41 -10.74 7.75
N ALA A 61 -2.45 -9.90 7.68
CA ALA A 61 -3.61 -9.98 8.56
C ALA A 61 -4.24 -11.38 8.56
N ALA A 62 -4.86 -11.79 9.66
CA ALA A 62 -5.39 -13.15 9.81
C ALA A 62 -6.51 -13.51 8.81
N TRP A 63 -7.23 -12.51 8.30
CA TRP A 63 -8.30 -12.68 7.32
C TRP A 63 -7.81 -12.65 5.87
N SER A 64 -6.57 -12.20 5.63
CA SER A 64 -6.00 -11.99 4.31
C SER A 64 -5.47 -13.31 3.71
N SER A 65 -5.61 -13.43 2.39
CA SER A 65 -5.04 -14.53 1.61
C SER A 65 -3.89 -14.10 0.68
N GLY A 66 -3.40 -12.87 0.80
CA GLY A 66 -2.37 -12.31 -0.10
C GLY A 66 -2.94 -11.38 -1.17
N ASP A 67 -2.40 -11.46 -2.38
CA ASP A 67 -2.64 -10.51 -3.49
C ASP A 67 -2.57 -9.04 -3.02
N THR A 68 -1.46 -8.71 -2.38
CA THR A 68 -1.26 -7.41 -1.71
C THR A 68 -0.87 -6.33 -2.70
N TRP A 69 -1.69 -5.29 -2.80
CA TRP A 69 -1.57 -4.27 -3.86
C TRP A 69 -1.44 -2.84 -3.31
N ALA A 70 -0.76 -2.00 -4.10
CA ALA A 70 -0.67 -0.55 -3.98
C ALA A 70 -0.52 -0.06 -2.53
N PRO A 71 0.59 -0.42 -1.86
CA PRO A 71 0.84 0.02 -0.50
C PRO A 71 1.18 1.52 -0.44
N GLU A 72 0.71 2.19 0.61
CA GLU A 72 1.19 3.53 0.98
C GLU A 72 1.52 3.61 2.47
N VAL A 73 2.55 4.38 2.82
CA VAL A 73 3.00 4.55 4.22
C VAL A 73 2.82 5.99 4.67
N PHE A 74 2.00 6.15 5.70
CA PHE A 74 1.76 7.42 6.36
C PHE A 74 2.63 7.55 7.62
N GLN A 75 3.48 8.58 7.67
CA GLN A 75 4.32 8.86 8.83
C GLN A 75 3.55 9.64 9.90
N THR A 76 3.66 9.19 11.14
CA THR A 76 3.07 9.81 12.33
C THR A 76 4.14 10.12 13.38
N SER A 77 3.78 10.83 14.44
CA SER A 77 4.66 11.03 15.61
C SER A 77 4.97 9.74 16.38
N ALA A 78 4.17 8.69 16.20
CA ALA A 78 4.32 7.40 16.91
C ALA A 78 5.02 6.32 16.06
N GLY A 79 5.28 6.58 14.78
CA GLY A 79 5.81 5.61 13.84
C GLY A 79 5.12 5.70 12.48
N PHE A 80 5.02 4.56 11.79
CA PHE A 80 4.58 4.45 10.41
C PHE A 80 3.33 3.57 10.32
N VAL A 81 2.35 4.03 9.56
CA VAL A 81 1.13 3.29 9.24
C VAL A 81 1.18 2.92 7.77
N LEU A 82 1.29 1.64 7.48
CA LEU A 82 1.19 1.08 6.13
C LEU A 82 -0.28 0.78 5.85
N TYR A 83 -0.87 1.46 4.87
CA TYR A 83 -2.15 1.07 4.27
C TYR A 83 -1.87 0.21 3.04
N TYR A 84 -2.57 -0.92 2.93
CA TYR A 84 -2.40 -1.80 1.78
C TYR A 84 -3.71 -2.51 1.43
N THR A 85 -3.83 -2.90 0.18
CA THR A 85 -4.95 -3.71 -0.32
C THR A 85 -4.62 -5.18 -0.16
N SER A 86 -5.57 -6.03 0.23
CA SER A 86 -5.38 -7.48 0.27
C SER A 86 -6.67 -8.27 0.11
N ARG A 87 -6.54 -9.51 -0.36
CA ARG A 87 -7.67 -10.37 -0.74
C ARG A 87 -8.36 -10.96 0.49
N ALA A 88 -9.63 -10.64 0.66
CA ALA A 88 -10.55 -11.29 1.59
C ALA A 88 -11.32 -12.41 0.87
N PRO A 89 -10.98 -13.69 1.05
CA PRO A 89 -11.65 -14.78 0.33
C PRO A 89 -13.12 -14.94 0.75
N GLU A 90 -13.45 -14.60 2.00
CA GLU A 90 -14.79 -14.77 2.57
C GLU A 90 -15.76 -13.64 2.21
N ILE A 91 -15.26 -12.46 1.84
CA ILE A 91 -16.09 -11.31 1.47
C ILE A 91 -16.30 -11.34 -0.05
N LYS A 92 -17.51 -11.70 -0.49
CA LYS A 92 -17.80 -11.92 -1.91
C LYS A 92 -18.19 -10.62 -2.63
N ARG A 93 -17.52 -10.33 -3.74
CA ARG A 93 -17.90 -9.26 -4.68
C ARG A 93 -18.92 -9.78 -5.72
N PRO A 94 -19.51 -8.95 -6.60
CA PRO A 94 -20.65 -9.33 -7.44
C PRO A 94 -20.40 -10.52 -8.38
N ASP A 95 -19.15 -10.78 -8.74
CA ASP A 95 -18.75 -11.93 -9.56
C ASP A 95 -18.63 -13.26 -8.75
N GLY A 96 -18.85 -13.22 -7.43
CA GLY A 96 -18.78 -14.36 -6.51
C GLY A 96 -17.37 -14.70 -6.01
N SER A 97 -16.33 -14.01 -6.46
CA SER A 97 -14.95 -14.19 -5.99
C SER A 97 -14.64 -13.35 -4.75
N GLY A 98 -13.47 -13.59 -4.13
CA GLY A 98 -13.03 -12.83 -2.95
C GLY A 98 -12.72 -11.37 -3.27
N SER A 99 -13.18 -10.47 -2.42
CA SER A 99 -13.00 -9.03 -2.57
C SER A 99 -11.57 -8.62 -2.27
N GLN A 100 -11.08 -7.61 -3.00
CA GLN A 100 -9.96 -6.83 -2.50
C GLN A 100 -10.46 -5.82 -1.49
N CYS A 101 -9.81 -5.75 -0.34
CA CYS A 101 -10.18 -4.88 0.75
C CYS A 101 -8.94 -4.13 1.28
N ILE A 102 -9.15 -2.98 1.89
CA ILE A 102 -8.09 -2.16 2.48
C ILE A 102 -7.89 -2.58 3.94
N THR A 103 -6.64 -2.60 4.37
CA THR A 103 -6.28 -2.76 5.79
C THR A 103 -5.02 -1.96 6.12
N LEU A 104 -4.53 -2.11 7.35
CA LEU A 104 -3.37 -1.38 7.83
C LEU A 104 -2.47 -2.24 8.71
N ALA A 105 -1.18 -1.93 8.66
CA ALA A 105 -0.17 -2.46 9.55
C ALA A 105 0.68 -1.31 10.12
N VAL A 106 1.31 -1.51 11.27
CA VAL A 106 2.10 -0.47 11.92
C VAL A 106 3.54 -0.89 12.16
N SER A 107 4.47 0.06 12.08
CA SER A 107 5.87 -0.14 12.46
C SER A 107 6.46 1.10 13.14
N ALA A 108 7.52 0.90 13.91
CA ALA A 108 8.28 2.01 14.52
C ALA A 108 9.30 2.64 13.56
N VAL A 109 9.69 1.93 12.50
CA VAL A 109 10.69 2.34 11.51
C VAL A 109 10.16 2.10 10.08
N PRO A 110 10.63 2.82 9.06
CA PRO A 110 10.09 2.69 7.71
C PRO A 110 10.38 1.34 7.07
N GLU A 111 11.44 0.64 7.47
CA GLU A 111 11.79 -0.69 6.93
C GLU A 111 10.93 -1.83 7.49
N GLY A 112 10.08 -1.57 8.48
CA GLY A 112 9.34 -2.62 9.16
C GLY A 112 10.15 -3.39 10.24
N PRO A 113 9.69 -4.59 10.64
CA PRO A 113 8.49 -5.24 10.15
C PRO A 113 7.25 -4.43 10.52
N PHE A 114 6.33 -4.34 9.57
CA PHE A 114 4.97 -3.87 9.80
C PHE A 114 4.16 -5.03 10.37
N ILE A 115 3.40 -4.74 11.42
CA ILE A 115 2.57 -5.73 12.11
C ILE A 115 1.12 -5.38 11.87
N ASP A 116 0.44 -6.26 11.13
CA ASP A 116 -1.02 -6.23 10.99
C ASP A 116 -1.64 -7.18 12.01
N SER A 117 -2.40 -6.60 12.96
CA SER A 117 -3.13 -7.37 13.98
C SER A 117 -4.63 -7.43 13.69
N SER A 118 -5.06 -7.01 12.50
CA SER A 118 -6.47 -6.92 12.14
C SER A 118 -7.08 -8.31 11.93
N THR A 119 -8.29 -8.50 12.46
CA THR A 119 -9.10 -9.71 12.26
C THR A 119 -10.13 -9.55 11.14
N GLU A 120 -10.31 -8.33 10.65
CA GLU A 120 -11.18 -7.97 9.52
C GLU A 120 -10.55 -6.79 8.75
N PRO A 121 -10.99 -6.52 7.50
CA PRO A 121 -10.50 -5.37 6.74
C PRO A 121 -10.93 -4.04 7.37
N LEU A 122 -10.12 -2.99 7.16
CA LEU A 122 -10.47 -1.61 7.53
C LEU A 122 -11.63 -1.08 6.67
N VAL A 123 -11.57 -1.31 5.36
CA VAL A 123 -12.61 -0.92 4.40
C VAL A 123 -12.81 -2.04 3.40
N CYS A 124 -14.06 -2.48 3.21
CA CYS A 124 -14.40 -3.37 2.12
C CYS A 124 -15.82 -3.13 1.58
N GLN A 125 -15.92 -2.45 0.44
CA GLN A 125 -17.18 -2.17 -0.27
C GLN A 125 -17.43 -3.26 -1.31
N ALA A 126 -17.72 -4.48 -0.84
CA ALA A 126 -17.85 -5.67 -1.67
C ALA A 126 -18.88 -5.49 -2.80
N GLU A 127 -20.02 -4.85 -2.51
CA GLU A 127 -21.07 -4.52 -3.46
C GLU A 127 -20.63 -3.56 -4.58
N LEU A 128 -19.54 -2.83 -4.37
CA LEU A 128 -18.90 -1.97 -5.36
C LEU A 128 -17.70 -2.63 -6.06
N GLY A 129 -17.46 -3.92 -5.83
CA GLY A 129 -16.33 -4.68 -6.37
C GLY A 129 -15.19 -4.93 -5.38
N GLY A 130 -15.22 -4.27 -4.21
CA GLY A 130 -14.12 -4.22 -3.25
C GLY A 130 -13.58 -2.79 -3.09
N SER A 131 -12.56 -2.61 -2.26
CA SER A 131 -11.92 -1.33 -1.97
C SER A 131 -10.40 -1.48 -2.09
N ILE A 132 -9.76 -0.61 -2.85
CA ILE A 132 -8.35 -0.70 -3.24
C ILE A 132 -7.68 0.68 -3.29
N ASP A 133 -6.35 0.66 -3.35
CA ASP A 133 -5.46 1.82 -3.60
C ASP A 133 -5.68 2.95 -2.58
N ALA A 134 -5.49 2.62 -1.31
CA ALA A 134 -5.70 3.56 -0.21
C ALA A 134 -4.52 4.51 -0.05
N THR A 135 -4.82 5.81 0.11
CA THR A 135 -3.85 6.85 0.46
C THR A 135 -4.36 7.66 1.65
N ALA A 136 -3.48 7.94 2.60
CA ALA A 136 -3.79 8.77 3.76
C ALA A 136 -3.08 10.12 3.68
N PHE A 137 -3.76 11.19 4.05
CA PHE A 137 -3.17 12.52 4.10
C PHE A 137 -3.64 13.31 5.33
N GLU A 138 -2.84 14.30 5.73
CA GLU A 138 -3.15 15.28 6.76
C GLU A 138 -3.32 16.65 6.12
N ASP A 139 -4.46 17.29 6.37
CA ASP A 139 -4.77 18.66 5.92
C ASP A 139 -4.04 19.68 6.82
N PRO A 140 -3.78 20.94 6.39
CA PRO A 140 -3.07 21.91 7.20
C PRO A 140 -3.69 22.26 8.56
N ASP A 141 -4.97 21.93 8.77
CA ASP A 141 -5.65 22.10 10.07
C ASP A 141 -5.41 20.92 11.04
N GLY A 142 -4.68 19.89 10.61
CA GLY A 142 -4.38 18.68 11.37
C GLY A 142 -5.40 17.56 11.20
N SER A 143 -6.48 17.78 10.44
CA SER A 143 -7.45 16.74 10.12
C SER A 143 -6.82 15.69 9.21
N ARG A 144 -7.11 14.42 9.47
CA ARG A 144 -6.60 13.30 8.68
C ARG A 144 -7.71 12.65 7.90
N TYR A 145 -7.37 12.17 6.71
CA TYR A 145 -8.32 11.53 5.82
C TYR A 145 -7.70 10.31 5.14
N LEU A 146 -8.55 9.33 4.86
CA LEU A 146 -8.25 8.22 3.97
C LEU A 146 -9.01 8.43 2.67
N ILE A 147 -8.31 8.31 1.55
CA ILE A 147 -8.89 8.29 0.20
C ILE A 147 -8.67 6.90 -0.37
N TRP A 148 -9.65 6.37 -1.08
CA TRP A 148 -9.53 5.11 -1.83
C TRP A 148 -10.48 5.08 -3.02
N LYS A 149 -10.37 4.04 -3.85
CA LYS A 149 -11.39 3.73 -4.87
C LYS A 149 -11.96 2.33 -4.71
N ASN A 150 -13.12 2.09 -5.31
CA ASN A 150 -13.64 0.73 -5.44
C ASN A 150 -12.92 -0.04 -6.57
N ASP A 151 -12.84 -1.37 -6.44
CA ASP A 151 -12.39 -2.27 -7.52
C ASP A 151 -13.49 -2.52 -8.56
N GLY A 152 -14.21 -1.47 -8.98
CA GLY A 152 -15.38 -1.63 -9.85
C GLY A 152 -15.07 -2.30 -11.19
N ASN A 153 -13.84 -2.12 -11.68
CA ASN A 153 -13.38 -2.69 -12.95
C ASN A 153 -13.40 -4.23 -12.96
N CYS A 154 -13.22 -4.91 -11.82
CA CYS A 154 -13.34 -6.38 -11.75
C CYS A 154 -14.68 -6.90 -12.27
N CYS A 155 -15.70 -6.06 -12.12
CA CYS A 155 -17.08 -6.49 -12.04
C CYS A 155 -17.99 -5.66 -12.95
N GLY A 156 -17.41 -4.86 -13.86
CA GLY A 156 -18.14 -4.02 -14.81
C GLY A 156 -18.91 -2.86 -14.15
N LEU A 157 -18.47 -2.41 -12.98
CA LEU A 157 -19.09 -1.33 -12.21
C LEU A 157 -18.35 0.01 -12.40
N PRO A 158 -19.04 1.16 -12.24
CA PRO A 158 -18.39 2.46 -12.25
C PRO A 158 -17.33 2.60 -11.15
N THR A 159 -16.22 3.26 -11.47
CA THR A 159 -15.18 3.65 -10.50
C THR A 159 -15.60 4.90 -9.75
N ARG A 160 -15.45 4.87 -8.43
CA ARG A 160 -15.78 5.91 -7.47
C ARG A 160 -14.61 6.09 -6.53
N PHE A 161 -14.19 7.32 -6.34
CA PHE A 161 -13.29 7.70 -5.26
C PHE A 161 -14.12 8.03 -4.02
N THR A 162 -13.65 7.60 -2.86
CA THR A 162 -14.23 7.93 -1.56
C THR A 162 -13.16 8.60 -0.72
N ILE A 163 -13.56 9.58 0.09
CA ILE A 163 -12.74 10.22 1.11
C ILE A 163 -13.48 10.13 2.44
N GLN A 164 -12.79 9.78 3.51
CA GLN A 164 -13.35 9.72 4.86
C GLN A 164 -12.35 10.26 5.89
N PRO A 165 -12.81 11.01 6.91
CA PRO A 165 -11.98 11.35 8.07
C PRO A 165 -11.44 10.11 8.79
N LEU A 166 -10.19 10.17 9.24
CA LEU A 166 -9.51 9.17 10.08
C LEU A 166 -9.69 9.45 11.58
#